data_AF-A0A328PES1-F1
#
_entry.id   AF-A0A328PES1-F1
#
_cell.length_a   1.000
_cell.length_b   1.000
_cell.length_c   1.000
_cell.angle_alpha   90.00
_cell.angle_beta   90.00
_cell.angle_gamma   90.00
#
_symmetry.space_group_name_H-M   'P 1'
#
loop_
_entity.id
_entity.type
_entity.pdbx_description
1 polymer ?
#
loop_
_entity_poly.entity_id
_entity_poly.type
_entity_poly.pdbx_seq_one_letter_code
_entity_poly.pdbx_strand_id
1 'polypeptide(L)'
;MVDKVSSSILDLTEGACGICHRILEEISDQGMRAESRECFEGVDAWLVDASGETVGVGRDITWAPAILRAEIDAGILPEDIAFELEDILTDKTDLRRVARMSGYGRVVTSAGLIISLIWENGGYVEVKRDGIGVRAIFYDENGDEISNSVTGFCPVCAINISAGRVPSIRRKIAEQLKGSKNTGQIKYERGILNSIRWKNRRVYTDLIEDDKIIGRNWGCCIAYSTVRAEIAAGLGSKKWNRIFKHYCDQCPLKHCWIGKAMGALGNKVLHRMKNVNVKEIVRMEDYITVDIMDNEKRVGYGIGTLCSLSASVNALMRSDAIKILKPTPAEGFPYKERKRKEG
;
A
#
# COMPACT_ATOMS: atom_id res chain seq x y z
N MET A 1 -3.46 -17.26 -24.54
CA MET A 1 -4.70 -16.78 -23.88
C MET A 1 -4.40 -16.84 -22.39
N VAL A 2 -4.52 -15.72 -21.67
CA VAL A 2 -4.24 -15.69 -20.23
C VAL A 2 -5.44 -16.29 -19.51
N ASP A 3 -5.21 -17.29 -18.66
CA ASP A 3 -6.30 -17.93 -17.92
C ASP A 3 -6.85 -16.96 -16.87
N LYS A 4 -8.18 -16.82 -16.83
CA LYS A 4 -8.85 -16.02 -15.80
C LYS A 4 -8.59 -16.65 -14.43
N VAL A 5 -8.27 -15.80 -13.45
CA VAL A 5 -8.11 -16.23 -12.07
C VAL A 5 -9.47 -16.53 -11.45
N SER A 6 -9.58 -17.66 -10.75
CA SER A 6 -10.81 -18.03 -10.05
C SER A 6 -11.17 -17.01 -8.95
N SER A 7 -12.42 -16.59 -8.87
CA SER A 7 -12.90 -15.75 -7.76
C SER A 7 -12.73 -16.43 -6.39
N SER A 8 -12.71 -17.77 -6.33
CA SER A 8 -12.56 -18.52 -5.09
C SER A 8 -11.22 -18.34 -4.37
N ILE A 9 -10.18 -17.88 -5.08
CA ILE A 9 -8.86 -17.61 -4.48
C ILE A 9 -8.70 -16.15 -4.02
N LEU A 10 -9.69 -15.30 -4.32
CA LEU A 10 -9.68 -13.88 -4.00
C LEU A 10 -10.50 -13.62 -2.75
N ASP A 11 -9.87 -12.96 -1.78
CA ASP A 11 -10.53 -12.56 -0.55
C ASP A 11 -10.64 -11.03 -0.51
N LEU A 12 -11.86 -10.51 -0.72
CA LEU A 12 -12.12 -9.08 -0.78
C LEU A 12 -11.75 -8.32 0.51
N THR A 13 -11.63 -9.03 1.63
CA THR A 13 -11.18 -8.44 2.90
C THR A 13 -9.66 -8.22 2.95
N GLU A 14 -8.89 -8.82 2.04
CA GLU A 14 -7.48 -8.49 1.79
C GLU A 14 -7.32 -7.18 0.99
N GLY A 15 -8.42 -6.65 0.44
CA GLY A 15 -8.50 -5.40 -0.31
C GLY A 15 -7.68 -5.36 -1.58
N ALA A 16 -7.77 -4.24 -2.32
CA ALA A 16 -7.14 -4.12 -3.63
C ALA A 16 -5.63 -4.39 -3.61
N CYS A 17 -4.94 -3.90 -2.58
CA CYS A 17 -3.52 -4.21 -2.40
C CYS A 17 -3.28 -5.71 -2.20
N GLY A 18 -4.06 -6.40 -1.38
CA GLY A 18 -3.92 -7.86 -1.21
C GLY A 18 -4.25 -8.64 -2.49
N ILE A 19 -5.36 -8.28 -3.16
CA ILE A 19 -5.82 -8.89 -4.41
C ILE A 19 -4.76 -8.75 -5.49
N CYS A 20 -4.22 -7.56 -5.72
CA CYS A 20 -3.13 -7.34 -6.68
C CYS A 20 -1.93 -8.27 -6.42
N HIS A 21 -1.55 -8.48 -5.15
CA HIS A 21 -0.46 -9.41 -4.86
C HIS A 21 -0.85 -10.88 -5.08
N ARG A 22 -2.12 -11.24 -4.85
CA ARG A 22 -2.62 -12.60 -5.08
C ARG A 22 -2.71 -12.92 -6.58
N ILE A 23 -3.11 -11.95 -7.41
CA ILE A 23 -3.05 -12.08 -8.86
C ILE A 23 -1.61 -12.20 -9.32
N LEU A 24 -0.71 -11.31 -8.87
CA LEU A 24 0.72 -11.42 -9.17
C LEU A 24 1.31 -12.79 -8.79
N GLU A 25 0.89 -13.37 -7.65
CA GLU A 25 1.25 -14.73 -7.25
C GLU A 25 0.81 -15.77 -8.30
N GLU A 26 -0.47 -15.78 -8.64
CA GLU A 26 -1.05 -16.75 -9.58
C GLU A 26 -0.42 -16.65 -10.97
N ILE A 27 -0.28 -15.45 -11.52
CA ILE A 27 0.27 -15.26 -12.87
C ILE A 27 1.78 -15.58 -12.91
N SER A 28 2.50 -15.37 -11.81
CA SER A 28 3.92 -15.70 -11.73
C SER A 28 4.17 -17.22 -11.76
N ASP A 29 3.27 -18.01 -11.17
CA ASP A 29 3.34 -19.48 -11.23
C ASP A 29 3.11 -20.00 -12.66
N GLN A 30 2.45 -19.20 -13.51
CA GLN A 30 2.27 -19.45 -14.95
C GLN A 30 3.40 -18.88 -15.81
N GLY A 31 4.47 -18.34 -15.20
CA GLY A 31 5.64 -17.79 -15.90
C GLY A 31 5.47 -16.33 -16.37
N MET A 32 4.35 -15.68 -16.04
CA MET A 32 4.16 -14.26 -16.31
C MET A 32 4.88 -13.38 -15.28
N ARG A 33 5.00 -12.09 -15.57
CA ARG A 33 5.57 -11.10 -14.66
C ARG A 33 4.97 -9.73 -14.90
N ALA A 34 5.09 -8.86 -13.91
CA ALA A 34 4.83 -7.44 -14.08
C ALA A 34 6.13 -6.69 -14.39
N GLU A 35 6.08 -5.77 -15.32
CA GLU A 35 7.16 -4.83 -15.61
C GLU A 35 6.66 -3.41 -15.39
N SER A 36 7.54 -2.49 -14.98
CA SER A 36 7.15 -1.08 -14.81
C SER A 36 8.29 -0.10 -14.98
N ARG A 37 7.95 1.12 -15.41
CA ARG A 37 8.85 2.27 -15.54
C ARG A 37 8.20 3.49 -14.91
N GLU A 38 9.02 4.34 -14.31
CA GLU A 38 8.56 5.61 -13.77
C GLU A 38 8.18 6.57 -14.91
N CYS A 39 7.22 7.46 -14.68
CA CYS A 39 6.90 8.58 -15.56
C CYS A 39 6.51 9.81 -14.71
N PHE A 40 6.46 11.01 -15.30
CA PHE A 40 6.14 12.23 -14.53
C PHE A 40 4.77 12.17 -13.85
N GLU A 41 3.82 11.39 -14.37
CA GLU A 41 2.48 11.22 -13.78
C GLU A 41 2.33 9.94 -12.93
N GLY A 42 3.44 9.31 -12.53
CA GLY A 42 3.43 8.11 -11.70
C GLY A 42 4.29 6.99 -12.28
N VAL A 43 3.65 5.87 -12.59
CA VAL A 43 4.28 4.65 -13.09
C VAL A 43 3.43 4.07 -14.22
N ASP A 44 4.11 3.72 -15.32
CA ASP A 44 3.58 2.82 -16.35
C ASP A 44 3.96 1.38 -16.01
N ALA A 45 3.01 0.47 -16.15
CA ALA A 45 3.17 -0.95 -15.90
C ALA A 45 2.62 -1.78 -17.06
N TRP A 46 3.25 -2.93 -17.26
CA TRP A 46 2.93 -3.92 -18.28
C TRP A 46 2.88 -5.29 -17.63
N LEU A 47 1.86 -6.08 -17.95
CA LEU A 47 1.91 -7.52 -17.71
C LEU A 47 2.53 -8.20 -18.92
N VAL A 48 3.57 -8.99 -18.67
CA VAL A 48 4.32 -9.68 -19.70
C VAL A 48 4.18 -11.17 -19.48
N ASP A 49 3.76 -11.88 -20.53
CA ASP A 49 3.57 -13.32 -20.48
C ASP A 49 4.90 -14.10 -20.56
N ALA A 50 4.81 -15.43 -20.56
CA ALA A 50 5.98 -16.30 -20.63
C ALA A 50 6.73 -16.22 -21.98
N SER A 51 6.07 -15.76 -23.05
CA SER A 51 6.67 -15.54 -24.37
C SER A 51 7.40 -14.20 -24.48
N GLY A 52 7.13 -13.27 -23.54
CA GLY A 52 7.64 -11.90 -23.58
C GLY A 52 6.65 -10.91 -24.20
N GLU A 53 5.43 -11.34 -24.53
CA GLU A 53 4.39 -10.47 -25.07
C GLU A 53 3.70 -9.68 -23.96
N THR A 54 3.40 -8.41 -24.23
CA THR A 54 2.60 -7.57 -23.34
C THR A 54 1.12 -7.92 -23.52
N VAL A 55 0.47 -8.33 -22.42
CA VAL A 55 -0.94 -8.74 -22.43
C VAL A 55 -1.87 -7.78 -21.69
N GLY A 56 -1.32 -6.80 -20.98
CA GLY A 56 -2.09 -5.73 -20.36
C GLY A 56 -1.21 -4.56 -19.95
N VAL A 57 -1.81 -3.37 -19.90
CA VAL A 57 -1.14 -2.11 -19.62
C VAL A 57 -1.86 -1.29 -18.56
N GLY A 58 -1.10 -0.56 -17.75
CA GLY A 58 -1.67 0.23 -16.67
C GLY A 58 -0.81 1.43 -16.32
N ARG A 59 -1.46 2.55 -15.98
CA ARG A 59 -0.83 3.71 -15.35
C ARG A 59 -1.51 4.06 -14.05
N ASP A 60 -0.73 4.35 -13.02
CA ASP A 60 -1.22 4.91 -11.77
C ASP A 60 -0.09 5.67 -11.03
N ILE A 61 -0.38 6.27 -9.87
CA ILE A 61 0.55 7.12 -9.11
C ILE A 61 1.77 6.36 -8.57
N THR A 62 1.75 5.02 -8.53
CA THR A 62 2.87 4.18 -8.08
C THR A 62 2.73 2.74 -8.57
N TRP A 63 3.72 1.88 -8.32
CA TRP A 63 3.86 0.56 -8.95
C TRP A 63 2.66 -0.36 -8.76
N ALA A 64 2.25 -0.62 -7.52
CA ALA A 64 1.22 -1.61 -7.23
C ALA A 64 -0.16 -1.31 -7.88
N PRO A 65 -0.74 -0.09 -7.77
CA PRO A 65 -1.98 0.22 -8.47
C PRO A 65 -1.81 0.27 -10.00
N ALA A 66 -0.65 0.65 -10.53
CA ALA A 66 -0.39 0.58 -11.98
C ALA A 66 -0.38 -0.88 -12.47
N ILE A 67 0.23 -1.78 -11.70
CA ILE A 67 0.21 -3.23 -11.96
C ILE A 67 -1.21 -3.78 -11.88
N LEU A 68 -1.98 -3.40 -10.86
CA LEU A 68 -3.39 -3.80 -10.78
C LEU A 68 -4.20 -3.33 -12.00
N ARG A 69 -3.96 -2.11 -12.48
CA ARG A 69 -4.61 -1.64 -13.71
C ARG A 69 -4.24 -2.50 -14.92
N ALA A 70 -2.98 -2.92 -15.04
CA ALA A 70 -2.54 -3.84 -16.09
C ALA A 70 -3.14 -5.25 -15.93
N GLU A 71 -3.35 -5.72 -14.70
CA GLU A 71 -4.06 -6.98 -14.40
C GLU A 71 -5.53 -6.94 -14.85
N ILE A 72 -6.20 -5.80 -14.64
CA ILE A 72 -7.58 -5.58 -15.08
C ILE A 72 -7.64 -5.51 -16.61
N ASP A 73 -6.77 -4.71 -17.24
CA ASP A 73 -6.69 -4.53 -18.70
C ASP A 73 -6.42 -5.84 -19.43
N ALA A 74 -5.58 -6.72 -18.85
CA ALA A 74 -5.32 -8.06 -19.38
C ALA A 74 -6.52 -9.03 -19.28
N GLY A 75 -7.62 -8.63 -18.62
CA GLY A 75 -8.82 -9.46 -18.47
C GLY A 75 -8.63 -10.67 -17.54
N ILE A 76 -7.64 -10.62 -16.64
CA ILE A 76 -7.25 -11.73 -15.76
C ILE A 76 -8.21 -11.88 -14.58
N LEU A 77 -8.79 -10.77 -14.14
CA LEU A 77 -9.72 -10.74 -13.00
C LEU A 77 -11.16 -11.10 -13.43
N PRO A 78 -11.96 -11.71 -12.54
CA PRO A 78 -13.41 -11.81 -12.70
C PRO A 78 -14.04 -10.42 -12.90
N GLU A 79 -15.03 -10.32 -13.79
CA GLU A 79 -15.59 -9.02 -14.25
C GLU A 79 -16.23 -8.20 -13.13
N ASP A 80 -16.92 -8.85 -12.20
CA ASP A 80 -17.53 -8.23 -11.02
C ASP A 80 -16.47 -7.61 -10.09
N ILE A 81 -15.39 -8.35 -9.83
CA ILE A 81 -14.29 -7.89 -8.99
C ILE A 81 -13.46 -6.82 -9.70
N ALA A 82 -13.24 -6.96 -11.00
CA ALA A 82 -12.52 -5.99 -11.82
C ALA A 82 -13.22 -4.62 -11.78
N PHE A 83 -14.54 -4.59 -11.94
CA PHE A 83 -15.33 -3.36 -11.87
C PHE A 83 -15.16 -2.64 -10.51
N GLU A 84 -15.26 -3.37 -9.39
CA GLU A 84 -15.03 -2.76 -8.06
C GLU A 84 -13.60 -2.25 -7.88
N LEU A 85 -12.61 -2.92 -8.50
CA LEU A 85 -11.19 -2.54 -8.44
C LEU A 85 -10.86 -1.36 -9.33
N GLU A 86 -11.59 -1.11 -10.41
CA GLU A 86 -11.37 0.08 -11.23
C GLU A 86 -11.73 1.37 -10.47
N ASP A 87 -12.80 1.33 -9.68
CA ASP A 87 -13.34 2.48 -8.94
C ASP A 87 -12.38 3.02 -7.85
N ILE A 88 -11.44 2.21 -7.38
CA ILE A 88 -10.47 2.58 -6.33
C ILE A 88 -9.08 2.96 -6.89
N LEU A 89 -8.89 2.83 -8.20
CA LEU A 89 -7.66 3.25 -8.89
C LEU A 89 -7.71 4.76 -9.20
N THR A 90 -6.54 5.36 -9.40
CA THR A 90 -6.47 6.83 -9.53
C THR A 90 -6.98 7.28 -10.89
N ASP A 91 -7.93 8.22 -10.90
CA ASP A 91 -8.42 8.83 -12.14
C ASP A 91 -7.38 9.78 -12.78
N LYS A 92 -7.58 10.13 -14.06
CA LYS A 92 -6.65 11.01 -14.81
C LYS A 92 -6.49 12.40 -14.20
N THR A 93 -7.54 12.94 -13.57
CA THR A 93 -7.50 14.27 -12.96
C THR A 93 -6.65 14.24 -11.69
N ASP A 94 -6.82 13.20 -10.88
CA ASP A 94 -6.06 13.00 -9.65
C ASP A 94 -4.62 12.60 -9.91
N LEU A 95 -4.33 11.81 -10.96
CA LEU A 95 -2.96 11.56 -11.42
C LEU A 95 -2.21 12.87 -11.67
N ARG A 96 -2.81 13.80 -12.41
CA ARG A 96 -2.21 15.13 -12.66
C ARG A 96 -2.05 15.95 -11.38
N ARG A 97 -3.01 15.87 -10.45
CA ARG A 97 -2.94 16.60 -9.17
C ARG A 97 -1.81 16.07 -8.30
N VAL A 98 -1.64 14.76 -8.23
CA VAL A 98 -0.53 14.11 -7.50
C VAL A 98 0.80 14.38 -8.19
N ALA A 99 0.87 14.34 -9.51
CA ALA A 99 2.07 14.68 -10.29
C ALA A 99 2.53 16.13 -10.04
N ARG A 100 1.60 17.08 -9.96
CA ARG A 100 1.90 18.49 -9.59
C ARG A 100 2.45 18.65 -8.18
N MET A 101 2.28 17.65 -7.32
CA MET A 101 2.78 17.63 -5.95
C MET A 101 4.12 16.90 -5.84
N SER A 102 4.21 15.70 -6.42
CA SER A 102 5.29 14.74 -6.16
C SER A 102 6.18 14.49 -7.37
N GLY A 103 5.75 14.94 -8.56
CA GLY A 103 6.33 14.54 -9.85
C GLY A 103 6.11 13.05 -10.08
N TYR A 104 7.22 12.32 -10.18
CA TYR A 104 7.29 10.88 -10.48
C TYR A 104 6.72 9.99 -9.36
N GLY A 105 6.56 8.69 -9.61
CA GLY A 105 5.83 7.68 -8.81
C GLY A 105 6.28 7.41 -7.35
N ARG A 106 7.01 8.32 -6.73
CA ARG A 106 7.51 8.26 -5.35
C ARG A 106 6.55 8.90 -4.33
N VAL A 107 5.37 8.30 -4.19
CA VAL A 107 4.28 8.76 -3.32
C VAL A 107 4.52 8.58 -1.81
N VAL A 108 5.53 7.81 -1.39
CA VAL A 108 5.81 7.57 0.04
C VAL A 108 6.35 8.81 0.73
N THR A 109 7.28 9.54 0.08
CA THR A 109 7.88 10.75 0.64
C THR A 109 6.83 11.84 0.83
N SER A 110 6.03 12.10 -0.20
CA SER A 110 4.93 13.08 -0.15
C SER A 110 3.88 12.69 0.88
N ALA A 111 3.50 11.40 1.00
CA ALA A 111 2.58 10.95 2.05
C ALA A 111 3.11 11.28 3.46
N GLY A 112 4.40 11.02 3.71
CA GLY A 112 5.03 11.37 4.98
C GLY A 112 4.97 12.87 5.26
N LEU A 113 5.33 13.71 4.28
CA LEU A 113 5.26 15.17 4.41
C LEU A 113 3.83 15.67 4.64
N ILE A 114 2.82 15.08 3.99
CA ILE A 114 1.42 15.41 4.20
C ILE A 114 1.00 15.10 5.63
N ILE A 115 1.32 13.89 6.12
CA ILE A 115 0.99 13.49 7.50
C ILE A 115 1.65 14.44 8.51
N SER A 116 2.95 14.74 8.34
CA SER A 116 3.67 15.69 9.19
C SER A 116 3.06 17.08 9.14
N LEU A 117 2.70 17.58 7.95
CA LEU A 117 2.06 18.88 7.79
C LEU A 117 0.73 18.98 8.54
N ILE A 118 -0.12 17.95 8.44
CA ILE A 118 -1.40 17.95 9.16
C ILE A 118 -1.15 17.96 10.67
N TRP A 119 -0.23 17.13 11.15
CA TRP A 119 0.12 17.03 12.56
C TRP A 119 0.73 18.32 13.14
N GLU A 120 1.63 18.96 12.41
CA GLU A 120 2.27 20.23 12.80
C GLU A 120 1.25 21.38 12.95
N ASN A 121 0.12 21.30 12.26
CA ASN A 121 -0.99 22.26 12.40
C ASN A 121 -2.03 21.82 13.46
N GLY A 122 -1.67 20.90 14.36
CA GLY A 122 -2.56 20.42 15.43
C GLY A 122 -3.60 19.39 15.00
N GLY A 123 -3.64 19.02 13.71
CA GLY A 123 -4.58 18.06 13.15
C GLY A 123 -4.13 16.61 13.24
N TYR A 124 -4.89 15.70 12.61
CA TYR A 124 -4.53 14.29 12.49
C TYR A 124 -5.05 13.63 11.22
N VAL A 125 -4.49 12.47 10.87
CA VAL A 125 -4.90 11.67 9.71
C VAL A 125 -5.52 10.37 10.20
N GLU A 126 -6.81 10.16 9.90
CA GLU A 126 -7.50 8.88 10.12
C GLU A 126 -7.41 8.05 8.84
N VAL A 127 -7.02 6.78 8.97
CA VAL A 127 -7.06 5.81 7.87
C VAL A 127 -8.08 4.73 8.21
N LYS A 128 -8.94 4.40 7.25
CA LYS A 128 -9.94 3.35 7.45
C LYS A 128 -10.25 2.58 6.18
N ARG A 129 -10.79 1.39 6.39
CA ARG A 129 -11.30 0.54 5.32
C ARG A 129 -12.54 1.18 4.67
N ASP A 130 -12.57 1.25 3.35
CA ASP A 130 -13.75 1.69 2.60
C ASP A 130 -13.95 0.85 1.34
N GLY A 131 -15.06 0.12 1.26
CA GLY A 131 -15.27 -0.93 0.25
C GLY A 131 -14.06 -1.87 0.14
N ILE A 132 -13.60 -2.08 -1.10
CA ILE A 132 -12.38 -2.85 -1.37
C ILE A 132 -11.08 -2.02 -1.32
N GLY A 133 -11.15 -0.72 -1.06
CA GLY A 133 -10.03 0.20 -0.91
C GLY A 133 -9.87 0.81 0.49
N VAL A 134 -9.12 1.90 0.56
CA VAL A 134 -8.78 2.59 1.82
C VAL A 134 -9.06 4.07 1.67
N ARG A 135 -9.68 4.67 2.68
CA ARG A 135 -9.91 6.11 2.76
C ARG A 135 -8.95 6.72 3.78
N ALA A 136 -8.38 7.87 3.42
CA ALA A 136 -7.58 8.70 4.32
C ALA A 136 -8.29 10.06 4.50
N ILE A 137 -8.60 10.39 5.75
CA ILE A 137 -9.32 11.59 6.15
C ILE A 137 -8.38 12.49 6.94
N PHE A 138 -8.33 13.76 6.60
CA PHE A 138 -7.54 14.76 7.30
C PHE A 138 -8.45 15.61 8.17
N TYR A 139 -8.08 15.74 9.43
CA TYR A 139 -8.76 16.58 10.41
C TYR A 139 -7.84 17.71 10.84
N ASP A 140 -8.39 18.90 11.06
CA ASP A 140 -7.67 20.02 11.68
C ASP A 140 -7.63 19.92 13.22
N GLU A 141 -7.12 20.97 13.86
CA GLU A 141 -7.01 21.07 15.33
C GLU A 141 -8.37 21.08 16.06
N ASN A 142 -9.45 21.47 15.38
CA ASN A 142 -10.81 21.49 15.93
C ASN A 142 -11.54 20.15 15.70
N GLY A 143 -10.94 19.25 14.92
CA GLY A 143 -11.54 17.98 14.53
C GLY A 143 -12.46 18.09 13.31
N ASP A 144 -12.40 19.19 12.56
CA ASP A 144 -13.15 19.38 11.33
C ASP A 144 -12.43 18.71 10.15
N GLU A 145 -13.18 18.04 9.26
CA GLU A 145 -12.59 17.41 8.08
C GLU A 145 -12.15 18.47 7.06
N ILE A 146 -10.84 18.48 6.76
CA ILE A 146 -10.24 19.41 5.78
C ILE A 146 -9.98 18.78 4.41
N SER A 147 -10.17 17.46 4.28
CA SER A 147 -9.94 16.71 3.05
C SER A 147 -11.22 16.48 2.26
N ASN A 148 -11.15 16.51 0.92
CA ASN A 148 -12.14 15.83 0.08
C ASN A 148 -11.74 14.36 -0.07
N SER A 149 -11.95 13.60 1.00
CA SER A 149 -11.41 12.25 1.16
C SER A 149 -11.98 11.28 0.12
N VAL A 150 -11.10 10.51 -0.52
CA VAL A 150 -11.49 9.44 -1.45
C VAL A 150 -10.92 8.10 -1.06
N THR A 151 -11.59 7.06 -1.56
CA THR A 151 -11.12 5.69 -1.52
C THR A 151 -10.01 5.54 -2.55
N GLY A 152 -8.86 5.05 -2.11
CA GLY A 152 -7.74 4.69 -2.97
C GLY A 152 -7.28 3.26 -2.73
N PHE A 153 -6.36 2.80 -3.60
CA PHE A 153 -5.77 1.46 -3.56
C PHE A 153 -5.16 1.04 -2.20
N CYS A 154 -4.47 1.97 -1.54
CA CYS A 154 -3.84 1.75 -0.24
C CYS A 154 -3.73 3.08 0.53
N PRO A 155 -3.34 3.08 1.82
CA PRO A 155 -3.27 4.30 2.63
C PRO A 155 -2.41 5.41 1.99
N VAL A 156 -1.26 5.05 1.43
CA VAL A 156 -0.34 6.02 0.79
C VAL A 156 -0.98 6.65 -0.45
N CYS A 157 -1.71 5.85 -1.22
CA CYS A 157 -2.42 6.34 -2.40
C CYS A 157 -3.53 7.30 -1.97
N ALA A 158 -4.37 6.89 -1.02
CA ALA A 158 -5.46 7.70 -0.49
C ALA A 158 -4.97 9.04 0.09
N ILE A 159 -3.87 9.04 0.86
CA ILE A 159 -3.27 10.28 1.40
C ILE A 159 -2.84 11.22 0.27
N ASN A 160 -2.13 10.73 -0.74
CA ASN A 160 -1.66 11.57 -1.84
C ASN A 160 -2.81 12.13 -2.67
N ILE A 161 -3.82 11.31 -2.97
CA ILE A 161 -4.97 11.72 -3.76
C ILE A 161 -5.80 12.76 -3.00
N SER A 162 -6.12 12.50 -1.72
CA SER A 162 -6.82 13.45 -0.85
C SER A 162 -6.07 14.78 -0.75
N ALA A 163 -4.75 14.76 -0.56
CA ALA A 163 -3.92 15.98 -0.52
C ALA A 163 -3.88 16.70 -1.87
N GLY A 164 -3.79 15.95 -2.98
CA GLY A 164 -3.81 16.48 -4.34
C GLY A 164 -5.11 17.24 -4.66
N ARG A 165 -6.22 16.89 -4.02
CA ARG A 165 -7.52 17.57 -4.14
C ARG A 165 -7.61 18.87 -3.34
N VAL A 166 -6.73 19.09 -2.35
CA VAL A 166 -6.71 20.30 -1.52
C VAL A 166 -5.61 21.27 -2.01
N PRO A 167 -5.96 22.41 -2.65
CA PRO A 167 -4.97 23.28 -3.29
C PRO A 167 -3.92 23.91 -2.36
N SER A 168 -4.26 24.17 -1.09
CA SER A 168 -3.32 24.70 -0.09
C SER A 168 -2.25 23.66 0.27
N ILE A 169 -2.68 22.44 0.61
CA ILE A 169 -1.78 21.30 0.92
C ILE A 169 -0.91 20.99 -0.29
N ARG A 170 -1.52 20.80 -1.47
CA ARG A 170 -0.79 20.47 -2.71
C ARG A 170 0.34 21.47 -3.00
N ARG A 171 0.07 22.78 -2.89
CA ARG A 171 1.09 23.83 -3.11
C ARG A 171 2.22 23.76 -2.09
N LYS A 172 1.89 23.57 -0.80
CA LYS A 172 2.89 23.51 0.28
C LYS A 172 3.82 22.31 0.12
N ILE A 173 3.28 21.14 -0.21
CA ILE A 173 4.07 19.92 -0.44
C ILE A 173 4.93 20.03 -1.71
N ALA A 174 4.38 20.58 -2.80
CA ALA A 174 5.14 20.82 -4.02
C ALA A 174 6.36 21.73 -3.77
N GLU A 175 6.20 22.80 -2.98
CA GLU A 175 7.32 23.69 -2.64
C GLU A 175 8.35 22.99 -1.74
N GLN A 176 7.93 22.19 -0.77
CA GLN A 176 8.84 21.41 0.09
C GLN A 176 9.65 20.37 -0.69
N LEU A 177 9.06 19.78 -1.74
CA LEU A 177 9.71 18.76 -2.58
C LEU A 177 10.55 19.37 -3.72
N LYS A 178 10.46 20.69 -3.95
CA LYS A 178 11.18 21.37 -5.01
C LYS A 178 12.69 21.24 -4.83
N GLY A 179 13.37 20.75 -5.88
CA GLY A 179 14.82 20.51 -5.85
C GLY A 179 15.26 19.32 -4.98
N SER A 180 14.31 18.58 -4.37
CA SER A 180 14.63 17.36 -3.63
C SER A 180 15.00 16.23 -4.59
N LYS A 181 15.90 15.33 -4.17
CA LYS A 181 16.28 14.16 -4.94
C LYS A 181 15.10 13.19 -5.03
N ASN A 182 14.59 12.95 -6.24
CA ASN A 182 13.50 12.01 -6.49
C ASN A 182 14.04 10.73 -7.18
N THR A 183 13.98 9.58 -6.49
CA THR A 183 14.41 8.29 -7.05
C THR A 183 13.58 7.88 -8.27
N GLY A 184 12.30 8.23 -8.32
CA GLY A 184 11.44 7.99 -9.47
C GLY A 184 11.91 8.77 -10.70
N GLN A 185 12.27 10.05 -10.53
CA GLN A 185 12.88 10.85 -11.59
C GLN A 185 14.18 10.24 -12.10
N ILE A 186 15.08 9.84 -11.20
CA ILE A 186 16.36 9.22 -11.56
C ILE A 186 16.14 7.94 -12.38
N LYS A 187 15.18 7.10 -11.99
CA LYS A 187 14.83 5.88 -12.72
C LYS A 187 14.25 6.19 -14.10
N TYR A 188 13.40 7.21 -14.22
CA TYR A 188 12.89 7.68 -15.50
C TYR A 188 14.01 8.17 -16.43
N GLU A 189 14.86 9.07 -15.96
CA GLU A 189 15.97 9.65 -16.73
C GLU A 189 16.99 8.59 -17.18
N ARG A 190 17.16 7.53 -16.38
CA ARG A 190 18.05 6.40 -16.67
C ARG A 190 17.36 5.25 -17.41
N GLY A 191 16.08 5.35 -17.74
CA GLY A 191 15.34 4.28 -18.43
C GLY A 191 15.25 2.97 -17.65
N ILE A 192 15.31 3.00 -16.32
CA ILE A 192 15.35 1.80 -15.47
C ILE A 192 13.99 1.09 -15.49
N LEU A 193 14.02 -0.19 -15.85
CA LEU A 193 12.87 -1.10 -15.81
C LEU A 193 12.84 -1.85 -14.49
N ASN A 194 11.70 -1.89 -13.81
CA ASN A 194 11.46 -2.81 -12.71
C ASN A 194 10.79 -4.07 -13.27
N SER A 195 11.43 -5.23 -13.14
CA SER A 195 10.83 -6.54 -13.44
C SER A 195 10.43 -7.22 -12.13
N ILE A 196 9.15 -7.52 -11.96
CA ILE A 196 8.52 -7.85 -10.70
C ILE A 196 7.78 -9.19 -10.84
N ARG A 197 8.05 -10.12 -9.94
CA ARG A 197 7.41 -11.43 -9.91
C ARG A 197 7.19 -11.91 -8.48
N TRP A 198 6.22 -12.77 -8.29
CA TRP A 198 6.10 -13.55 -7.07
C TRP A 198 6.92 -14.83 -7.16
N LYS A 199 7.59 -15.20 -6.08
CA LYS A 199 8.31 -16.47 -5.96
C LYS A 199 8.51 -16.80 -4.48
N ASN A 200 8.42 -18.08 -4.10
CA ASN A 200 8.68 -18.53 -2.71
C ASN A 200 7.91 -17.71 -1.67
N ARG A 201 6.63 -17.44 -1.93
CA ARG A 201 5.72 -16.68 -1.06
C ARG A 201 6.15 -15.23 -0.82
N ARG A 202 6.92 -14.62 -1.73
CA ARG A 202 7.47 -13.26 -1.62
C ARG A 202 7.48 -12.58 -2.99
N VAL A 203 7.51 -11.25 -2.99
CA VAL A 203 7.71 -10.47 -4.23
C VAL A 203 9.20 -10.28 -4.46
N TYR A 204 9.65 -10.48 -5.68
CA TYR A 204 11.01 -10.22 -6.15
C TYR A 204 10.98 -9.10 -7.19
N THR A 205 11.94 -8.18 -7.10
CA THR A 205 12.12 -7.11 -8.07
C THR A 205 13.57 -7.10 -8.56
N ASP A 206 13.73 -7.09 -9.88
CA ASP A 206 14.97 -6.84 -10.58
C ASP A 206 14.90 -5.43 -11.19
N LEU A 207 15.92 -4.61 -10.97
CA LEU A 207 16.11 -3.32 -11.63
C LEU A 207 17.06 -3.53 -12.80
N ILE A 208 16.59 -3.20 -14.01
CA ILE A 208 17.29 -3.45 -15.26
C ILE A 208 17.59 -2.12 -15.93
N GLU A 209 18.85 -1.92 -16.31
CA GLU A 209 19.37 -0.78 -17.07
C GLU A 209 20.31 -1.33 -18.14
N ASP A 210 20.12 -0.95 -19.41
CA ASP A 210 20.90 -1.45 -20.55
C ASP A 210 21.08 -2.99 -20.55
N ASP A 211 19.95 -3.70 -20.37
CA ASP A 211 19.87 -5.17 -20.27
C ASP A 211 20.67 -5.81 -19.11
N LYS A 212 21.17 -5.01 -18.17
CA LYS A 212 21.91 -5.46 -16.99
C LYS A 212 21.10 -5.27 -15.73
N ILE A 213 21.13 -6.28 -14.86
CA ILE A 213 20.53 -6.17 -13.53
C ILE A 213 21.46 -5.36 -12.63
N ILE A 214 21.06 -4.13 -12.32
CA ILE A 214 21.80 -3.21 -11.45
C ILE A 214 21.40 -3.34 -9.98
N GLY A 215 20.26 -3.96 -9.69
CA GLY A 215 19.79 -4.23 -8.34
C GLY A 215 18.74 -5.34 -8.33
N ARG A 216 18.78 -6.18 -7.30
CA ARG A 216 17.83 -7.29 -7.12
C ARG A 216 17.53 -7.48 -5.65
N ASN A 217 16.25 -7.59 -5.30
CA ASN A 217 15.87 -7.98 -3.96
C ASN A 217 14.46 -8.57 -3.88
N TRP A 218 14.11 -9.10 -2.71
CA TRP A 218 12.76 -9.54 -2.39
C TRP A 218 12.12 -8.66 -1.32
N GLY A 219 10.81 -8.75 -1.14
CA GLY A 219 10.08 -8.01 -0.14
C GLY A 219 8.75 -8.68 0.23
N CYS A 220 8.14 -8.18 1.30
CA CYS A 220 6.82 -8.62 1.76
C CYS A 220 5.66 -8.05 0.91
N CYS A 221 5.96 -7.12 -0.01
CA CYS A 221 5.03 -6.57 -1.00
C CYS A 221 5.83 -5.95 -2.17
N ILE A 222 5.14 -5.50 -3.23
CA ILE A 222 5.71 -4.83 -4.41
C ILE A 222 6.53 -3.60 -4.02
N ALA A 223 6.02 -2.75 -3.13
CA ALA A 223 6.75 -1.56 -2.70
C ALA A 223 8.03 -1.91 -1.92
N TYR A 224 7.96 -2.86 -0.99
CA TYR A 224 9.14 -3.28 -0.20
C TYR A 224 10.21 -3.97 -1.07
N SER A 225 9.82 -4.80 -2.02
CA SER A 225 10.76 -5.46 -2.94
C SER A 225 11.44 -4.44 -3.86
N THR A 226 10.67 -3.53 -4.44
CA THR A 226 11.17 -2.46 -5.33
C THR A 226 12.13 -1.54 -4.59
N VAL A 227 11.76 -1.02 -3.41
CA VAL A 227 12.65 -0.15 -2.61
C VAL A 227 13.93 -0.88 -2.18
N ARG A 228 13.86 -2.17 -1.85
CA ARG A 228 15.07 -2.94 -1.51
C ARG A 228 15.97 -3.17 -2.71
N ALA A 229 15.41 -3.32 -3.91
CA ALA A 229 16.17 -3.39 -5.15
C ALA A 229 16.82 -2.03 -5.48
N GLU A 230 16.12 -0.92 -5.24
CA GLU A 230 16.67 0.45 -5.36
C GLU A 230 17.84 0.68 -4.40
N ILE A 231 17.74 0.20 -3.17
CA ILE A 231 18.84 0.26 -2.19
C ILE A 231 20.04 -0.57 -2.68
N ALA A 232 19.79 -1.78 -3.22
CA ALA A 232 20.84 -2.64 -3.76
C ALA A 232 21.53 -2.00 -4.98
N ALA A 233 20.79 -1.24 -5.80
CA ALA A 233 21.31 -0.48 -6.94
C ALA A 233 21.97 0.87 -6.55
N GLY A 234 22.04 1.20 -5.25
CA GLY A 234 22.65 2.46 -4.79
C GLY A 234 21.81 3.72 -5.04
N LEU A 235 20.51 3.58 -5.35
CA LEU A 235 19.63 4.70 -5.67
C LEU A 235 19.05 5.41 -4.44
N GLY A 236 18.95 4.70 -3.31
CA GLY A 236 18.38 5.22 -2.05
C GLY A 236 19.30 6.16 -1.27
N SER A 237 18.75 6.99 -0.38
CA SER A 237 19.55 7.86 0.49
C SER A 237 20.12 7.12 1.70
N LYS A 238 21.32 7.48 2.16
CA LYS A 238 21.96 6.81 3.32
C LYS A 238 21.06 6.80 4.56
N LYS A 239 20.38 7.92 4.87
CA LYS A 239 19.46 8.05 6.01
C LYS A 239 18.29 7.07 5.87
N TRP A 240 17.57 7.12 4.74
CA TRP A 240 16.39 6.28 4.52
C TRP A 240 16.75 4.79 4.44
N ASN A 241 17.88 4.45 3.83
CA ASN A 241 18.36 3.07 3.76
C ASN A 241 18.62 2.49 5.16
N ARG A 242 19.18 3.29 6.08
CA ARG A 242 19.41 2.87 7.47
C ARG A 242 18.09 2.64 8.22
N ILE A 243 17.15 3.58 8.13
CA ILE A 243 15.81 3.48 8.76
C ILE A 243 15.07 2.25 8.22
N PHE A 244 15.07 2.09 6.90
CA PHE A 244 14.42 0.97 6.23
C PHE A 244 15.01 -0.38 6.62
N LYS A 245 16.34 -0.49 6.67
CA LYS A 245 17.03 -1.69 7.14
C LYS A 245 16.69 -2.00 8.60
N HIS A 246 16.76 -1.00 9.47
CA HIS A 246 16.46 -1.14 10.90
C HIS A 246 15.03 -1.67 11.13
N TYR A 247 14.03 -1.07 10.47
CA TYR A 247 12.66 -1.56 10.53
C TYR A 247 12.55 -3.01 10.05
N CYS A 248 13.13 -3.33 8.89
CA CYS A 248 13.05 -4.68 8.35
C CYS A 248 13.72 -5.70 9.27
N ASP A 249 14.82 -5.36 9.94
CA ASP A 249 15.51 -6.26 10.86
C ASP A 249 14.71 -6.55 12.14
N GLN A 250 13.86 -5.61 12.57
CA GLN A 250 13.01 -5.74 13.76
C GLN A 250 11.56 -6.14 13.46
N CYS A 251 11.17 -6.24 12.19
CA CYS A 251 9.80 -6.55 11.79
C CYS A 251 9.45 -8.00 12.16
N PRO A 252 8.47 -8.24 13.05
CA PRO A 252 8.10 -9.60 13.47
C PRO A 252 7.67 -10.49 12.30
N LEU A 253 7.00 -9.92 11.29
CA LEU A 253 6.57 -10.66 10.10
C LEU A 253 7.73 -11.18 9.24
N LYS A 254 8.91 -10.54 9.26
CA LYS A 254 10.10 -11.09 8.58
C LYS A 254 10.54 -12.41 9.21
N HIS A 255 10.44 -12.51 10.53
CA HIS A 255 10.89 -13.66 11.32
C HIS A 255 9.83 -14.77 11.40
N CYS A 256 8.55 -14.42 11.30
CA CYS A 256 7.42 -15.35 11.31
C CYS A 256 6.61 -15.27 10.01
N TRP A 257 7.26 -15.39 8.85
CA TRP A 257 6.61 -15.14 7.56
C TRP A 257 5.42 -16.07 7.31
N ILE A 258 4.22 -15.48 7.18
CA ILE A 258 2.94 -16.18 7.02
C ILE A 258 2.60 -16.41 5.53
N GLY A 259 3.46 -15.94 4.61
CA GLY A 259 3.30 -16.18 3.18
C GLY A 259 2.15 -15.44 2.51
N LYS A 260 1.67 -14.38 3.14
CA LYS A 260 0.73 -13.43 2.56
C LYS A 260 1.43 -12.08 2.43
N ALA A 261 1.08 -11.33 1.39
CA ALA A 261 1.63 -9.99 1.22
C ALA A 261 1.25 -9.09 2.41
N MET A 262 2.13 -8.14 2.75
CA MET A 262 1.86 -7.17 3.82
C MET A 262 0.55 -6.40 3.59
N GLY A 263 0.23 -6.11 2.32
CA GLY A 263 -1.01 -5.45 1.94
C GLY A 263 -2.26 -6.24 2.33
N ALA A 264 -2.25 -7.56 2.13
CA ALA A 264 -3.36 -8.45 2.48
C ALA A 264 -3.59 -8.48 4.01
N LEU A 265 -2.51 -8.69 4.77
CA LEU A 265 -2.58 -8.75 6.23
C LEU A 265 -3.06 -7.41 6.84
N GLY A 266 -2.52 -6.29 6.37
CA GLY A 266 -2.92 -4.97 6.87
C GLY A 266 -4.38 -4.65 6.56
N ASN A 267 -4.86 -4.99 5.36
CA ASN A 267 -6.27 -4.78 5.01
C ASN A 267 -7.22 -5.65 5.82
N LYS A 268 -6.85 -6.90 6.14
CA LYS A 268 -7.61 -7.76 7.07
C LYS A 268 -7.75 -7.11 8.44
N VAL A 269 -6.68 -6.51 8.95
CA VAL A 269 -6.69 -5.77 10.22
C VAL A 269 -7.63 -4.55 10.12
N LEU A 270 -7.48 -3.72 9.08
CA LEU A 270 -8.35 -2.55 8.88
C LEU A 270 -9.83 -2.92 8.68
N HIS A 271 -10.10 -3.99 7.93
CA HIS A 271 -11.45 -4.50 7.74
C HIS A 271 -12.07 -4.93 9.06
N ARG A 272 -11.31 -5.64 9.92
CA ARG A 272 -11.81 -6.00 11.24
C ARG A 272 -12.02 -4.77 12.11
N MET A 273 -11.07 -3.84 12.16
CA MET A 273 -11.15 -2.61 12.94
C MET A 273 -12.39 -1.78 12.60
N LYS A 274 -12.73 -1.65 11.30
CA LYS A 274 -13.98 -1.02 10.84
C LYS A 274 -15.22 -1.64 11.50
N ASN A 275 -15.28 -2.97 11.56
CA ASN A 275 -16.44 -3.71 12.08
C ASN A 275 -16.57 -3.64 13.61
N VAL A 276 -15.50 -3.26 14.32
CA VAL A 276 -15.47 -3.20 15.79
C VAL A 276 -15.27 -1.78 16.34
N ASN A 277 -15.46 -0.78 15.47
CA ASN A 277 -15.40 0.66 15.73
C ASN A 277 -14.09 1.10 16.41
N VAL A 278 -12.96 0.61 15.90
CA VAL A 278 -11.62 1.02 16.33
C VAL A 278 -10.98 1.84 15.21
N LYS A 279 -10.37 2.98 15.54
CA LYS A 279 -9.80 3.93 14.58
C LYS A 279 -8.29 3.73 14.42
N GLU A 280 -7.78 3.95 13.21
CA GLU A 280 -6.34 4.05 12.95
C GLU A 280 -5.97 5.53 12.77
N ILE A 281 -5.13 6.06 13.65
CA ILE A 281 -4.55 7.39 13.50
C ILE A 281 -3.09 7.23 13.03
N VAL A 282 -2.76 7.86 11.91
CA VAL A 282 -1.44 7.76 11.30
C VAL A 282 -0.65 9.02 11.61
N ARG A 283 0.62 8.84 11.99
CA ARG A 283 1.61 9.91 12.17
C ARG A 283 2.89 9.59 11.41
N MET A 284 3.70 10.62 11.22
CA MET A 284 5.01 10.51 10.59
C MET A 284 6.06 11.12 11.53
N GLU A 285 6.90 10.25 12.07
CA GLU A 285 8.10 10.62 12.83
C GLU A 285 9.32 10.24 11.97
N ASP A 286 10.30 9.51 12.51
CA ASP A 286 11.31 8.81 11.71
C ASP A 286 10.71 7.61 10.93
N TYR A 287 9.54 7.14 11.35
CA TYR A 287 8.75 6.06 10.76
C TYR A 287 7.31 6.53 10.52
N ILE A 288 6.59 5.81 9.67
CA ILE A 288 5.13 5.86 9.70
C ILE A 288 4.72 5.17 11.00
N THR A 289 4.01 5.87 11.87
CA THR A 289 3.52 5.33 13.13
C THR A 289 1.99 5.29 13.10
N VAL A 290 1.43 4.31 13.78
CA VAL A 290 -0.01 4.09 13.88
C VAL A 290 -0.36 3.98 15.35
N ASP A 291 -1.27 4.84 15.80
CA ASP A 291 -2.00 4.67 17.04
C ASP A 291 -3.37 4.06 16.72
N ILE A 292 -3.66 2.91 17.31
CA ILE A 292 -4.97 2.26 17.22
C ILE A 292 -5.79 2.71 18.42
N MET A 293 -6.91 3.38 18.15
CA MET A 293 -7.73 4.07 19.15
C MET A 293 -9.10 3.38 19.30
N ASP A 294 -9.43 2.99 20.53
CA ASP A 294 -10.78 2.58 20.91
C ASP A 294 -11.40 3.74 21.71
N ASN A 295 -12.30 4.48 21.06
CA ASN A 295 -12.70 5.83 21.49
C ASN A 295 -11.47 6.74 21.65
N GLU A 296 -11.21 7.25 22.85
CA GLU A 296 -10.06 8.12 23.15
C GLU A 296 -8.86 7.37 23.73
N LYS A 297 -8.97 6.04 23.91
CA LYS A 297 -7.90 5.24 24.51
C LYS A 297 -7.09 4.54 23.45
N ARG A 298 -5.76 4.74 23.50
CA ARG A 298 -4.83 3.95 22.69
C ARG A 298 -4.82 2.49 23.14
N VAL A 299 -5.18 1.58 22.24
CA VAL A 299 -5.19 0.12 22.46
C VAL A 299 -4.11 -0.61 21.69
N GLY A 300 -3.45 0.04 20.73
CA GLY A 300 -2.32 -0.51 20.00
C GLY A 300 -1.41 0.58 19.45
N TYR A 301 -0.13 0.24 19.25
CA TYR A 301 0.86 1.11 18.62
C TYR A 301 1.75 0.29 17.70
N GLY A 302 2.01 0.80 16.49
CA GLY A 302 2.86 0.13 15.53
C GLY A 302 3.65 1.09 14.66
N ILE A 303 4.75 0.58 14.10
CA ILE A 303 5.64 1.32 13.20
C ILE A 303 5.74 0.64 11.84
N GLY A 304 5.98 1.43 10.80
CA GLY A 304 6.15 1.01 9.40
C GLY A 304 7.07 1.98 8.65
N THR A 305 7.47 1.62 7.42
CA THR A 305 8.38 2.46 6.62
C THR A 305 7.85 2.92 5.28
N LEU A 306 6.90 2.19 4.68
CA LEU A 306 6.35 2.55 3.36
C LEU A 306 4.87 2.88 3.38
N CYS A 307 4.05 2.23 4.22
CA CYS A 307 2.62 2.53 4.36
C CYS A 307 2.10 2.17 5.76
N SER A 308 0.92 2.69 6.13
CA SER A 308 0.32 2.37 7.44
C SER A 308 -0.06 0.90 7.57
N LEU A 309 -0.36 0.17 6.49
CA LEU A 309 -0.69 -1.27 6.56
C LEU A 309 0.40 -2.09 7.27
N SER A 310 1.69 -1.77 7.03
CA SER A 310 2.77 -2.46 7.74
C SER A 310 2.88 -2.04 9.21
N ALA A 311 2.48 -0.82 9.54
CA ALA A 311 2.37 -0.33 10.91
C ALA A 311 1.17 -0.94 11.65
N SER A 312 -0.01 -1.12 11.02
CA SER A 312 -1.17 -1.76 11.65
C SER A 312 -0.89 -3.25 11.94
N VAL A 313 -0.23 -3.96 11.02
CA VAL A 313 0.18 -5.35 11.30
C VAL A 313 1.25 -5.39 12.39
N ASN A 314 2.21 -4.45 12.38
CA ASN A 314 3.18 -4.34 13.47
C ASN A 314 2.49 -4.09 14.82
N ALA A 315 1.47 -3.22 14.86
CA ALA A 315 0.68 -2.95 16.06
C ALA A 315 -0.02 -4.20 16.57
N LEU A 316 -0.66 -4.95 15.67
CA LEU A 316 -1.32 -6.22 16.01
C LEU A 316 -0.35 -7.22 16.63
N MET A 317 0.85 -7.35 16.07
CA MET A 317 1.85 -8.32 16.52
C MET A 317 2.52 -7.94 17.85
N ARG A 318 2.44 -6.66 18.26
CA ARG A 318 3.12 -6.14 19.46
C ARG A 318 2.18 -5.77 20.59
N SER A 319 0.88 -5.66 20.31
CA SER A 319 -0.13 -5.22 21.28
C SER A 319 -1.02 -6.37 21.70
N ASP A 320 -1.91 -6.11 22.67
CA ASP A 320 -2.96 -7.04 23.05
C ASP A 320 -4.00 -7.12 21.91
N ALA A 321 -3.85 -8.13 21.06
CA ALA A 321 -4.68 -8.33 19.87
C ALA A 321 -6.18 -8.42 20.18
N ILE A 322 -6.57 -8.83 21.39
CA ILE A 322 -7.96 -8.90 21.82
C ILE A 322 -8.57 -7.49 21.87
N LYS A 323 -7.80 -6.47 22.27
CA LYS A 323 -8.27 -5.08 22.33
C LYS A 323 -8.41 -4.44 20.95
N ILE A 324 -7.61 -4.88 19.99
CA ILE A 324 -7.62 -4.36 18.61
C ILE A 324 -8.71 -5.06 17.79
N LEU A 325 -8.73 -6.40 17.78
CA LEU A 325 -9.59 -7.18 16.90
C LEU A 325 -10.96 -7.47 17.52
N LYS A 326 -11.11 -7.37 18.84
CA LYS A 326 -12.32 -7.72 19.61
C LYS A 326 -12.95 -9.01 19.09
N PRO A 327 -12.24 -10.16 19.16
CA PRO A 327 -12.65 -11.41 18.52
C PRO A 327 -14.01 -11.87 19.05
N THR A 328 -14.84 -12.38 18.14
CA THR A 328 -16.14 -13.00 18.48
C THR A 328 -15.96 -14.51 18.70
N PRO A 329 -16.91 -15.17 19.41
CA PRO A 329 -16.96 -16.62 19.47
C PRO A 329 -16.82 -17.27 18.09
N ALA A 330 -16.09 -18.38 18.02
CA ALA A 330 -15.88 -19.13 16.79
C ALA A 330 -17.17 -19.84 16.37
N GLU A 331 -17.54 -19.67 15.11
CA GLU A 331 -18.68 -20.37 14.52
C GLU A 331 -18.45 -21.90 14.58
N GLY A 332 -19.50 -22.65 14.91
CA GLY A 332 -19.44 -24.11 15.03
C GLY A 332 -18.70 -24.65 16.27
N PHE A 333 -18.17 -23.80 17.14
CA PHE A 333 -17.56 -24.27 18.39
C PHE A 333 -18.65 -24.71 19.39
N PRO A 334 -18.50 -25.87 20.05
CA PRO A 334 -19.51 -26.39 20.97
C PRO A 334 -19.47 -25.62 22.30
N TYR A 335 -20.05 -24.42 22.32
CA TYR A 335 -20.25 -23.67 23.55
C TYR A 335 -21.30 -24.36 24.41
N LYS A 336 -21.00 -24.61 25.69
CA LYS A 336 -22.05 -24.99 26.65
C LYS A 336 -23.06 -23.86 26.71
N GLU A 337 -24.33 -24.16 26.49
CA GLU A 337 -25.42 -23.19 26.70
C GLU A 337 -25.26 -22.55 28.07
N ARG A 338 -25.03 -21.24 28.09
CA ARG A 338 -25.09 -20.49 29.35
C ARG A 338 -26.54 -20.61 29.83
N LYS A 339 -26.77 -21.41 30.88
CA LYS A 339 -28.03 -21.40 31.63
C LYS A 339 -28.39 -19.93 31.87
N ARG A 340 -29.49 -19.47 31.26
CA ARG A 340 -30.10 -18.20 31.61
C ARG A 340 -30.28 -18.23 33.13
N LYS A 341 -29.62 -17.32 33.84
CA LYS A 341 -30.06 -16.99 35.20
C LYS A 341 -31.38 -16.27 35.00
N GLU A 342 -32.47 -17.00 35.19
CA GLU A 342 -33.73 -16.41 35.62
C GLU A 342 -33.53 -16.01 37.08
N GLY A 343 -33.70 -14.72 37.39
CA GLY A 343 -33.52 -14.15 38.72
C GLY A 343 -32.79 -12.81 38.67
#